data_AF-A0A318TY21-F1
#
_entry.id   AF-A0A318TY21-F1
#
_cell.length_a   1.000
_cell.length_b   1.000
_cell.length_c   1.000
_cell.angle_alpha   90.00
_cell.angle_beta   90.00
_cell.angle_gamma   90.00
#
_symmetry.space_group_name_H-M   'P 1'
#
loop_
_entity.id
_entity.type
_entity.pdbx_description
1 polymer ?
#
loop_
_entity_poly.entity_id
_entity_poly.type
_entity_poly.pdbx_seq_one_letter_code
_entity_poly.pdbx_strand_id
1 'polypeptide(L)'
;MAEMRVRQPLHAPHRGIAGSAVDVSAQQAHLLVKKNDHLPKTSLKMKRLLSRLIASAERHARYRRTRNEIAHLSPRLCRDLGISPKDADHLAHHAVYGH
;
A
#
# COMPACT_ATOMS: atom_id res chain seq x y z
N MET A 1 68.78 -27.00 -18.81
CA MET A 1 69.34 -27.85 -17.74
C MET A 1 68.66 -27.42 -16.46
N ALA A 2 67.69 -28.21 -16.00
CA ALA A 2 67.83 -29.24 -14.96
C ALA A 2 67.65 -28.60 -13.57
N GLU A 3 66.48 -28.85 -12.96
CA GLU A 3 66.36 -29.52 -11.64
C GLU A 3 66.47 -28.50 -10.47
N MET A 4 65.87 -28.64 -9.29
CA MET A 4 65.12 -29.74 -8.67
C MET A 4 64.28 -29.14 -7.52
N ARG A 5 63.01 -29.49 -7.55
CA ARG A 5 62.03 -29.81 -6.49
C ARG A 5 62.49 -29.94 -5.00
N VAL A 6 61.47 -29.75 -4.13
CA VAL A 6 61.20 -30.28 -2.75
C VAL A 6 61.86 -29.51 -1.57
N ARG A 7 61.17 -29.01 -0.51
CA ARG A 7 60.10 -29.58 0.35
C ARG A 7 59.21 -28.53 1.04
N GLN A 8 57.93 -28.89 1.23
CA GLN A 8 56.89 -28.27 2.08
C GLN A 8 57.12 -28.58 3.60
N PRO A 9 56.14 -28.40 4.53
CA PRO A 9 55.46 -27.20 5.06
C PRO A 9 55.50 -27.19 6.62
N LEU A 10 55.05 -26.14 7.33
CA LEU A 10 54.41 -26.33 8.65
C LEU A 10 53.72 -25.07 9.21
N HIS A 11 52.44 -25.25 9.56
CA HIS A 11 51.63 -24.53 10.55
C HIS A 11 51.14 -23.09 10.29
N ALA A 12 49.85 -23.00 9.92
CA ALA A 12 48.93 -22.02 10.55
C ALA A 12 48.57 -22.54 11.97
N PRO A 13 48.20 -21.67 12.93
CA PRO A 13 46.78 -21.27 13.03
C PRO A 13 46.49 -19.82 13.50
N HIS A 14 45.37 -19.31 12.96
CA HIS A 14 44.31 -18.51 13.61
C HIS A 14 44.61 -17.17 14.33
N ARG A 15 43.89 -16.10 13.91
CA ARG A 15 42.61 -15.62 14.49
C ARG A 15 42.52 -14.07 14.58
N GLY A 16 41.45 -13.51 14.00
CA GLY A 16 40.81 -12.24 14.37
C GLY A 16 41.56 -10.97 13.91
N ILE A 17 40.93 -9.88 13.47
CA ILE A 17 39.59 -9.37 13.73
C ILE A 17 39.29 -8.38 12.59
N ALA A 18 38.35 -8.71 11.70
CA ALA A 18 37.77 -7.73 10.77
C ALA A 18 36.29 -7.61 11.15
N GLY A 19 36.01 -6.73 12.11
CA GLY A 19 34.65 -6.38 12.52
C GLY A 19 34.00 -5.52 11.46
N SER A 20 33.27 -6.19 10.56
CA SER A 20 32.30 -5.65 9.60
C SER A 20 31.37 -4.61 10.25
N ALA A 21 31.52 -3.34 9.85
CA ALA A 21 30.60 -2.25 10.19
C ALA A 21 29.33 -2.24 9.30
N VAL A 22 29.08 -3.27 8.49
CA VAL A 22 28.00 -3.27 7.48
C VAL A 22 26.77 -4.11 7.85
N ASP A 23 26.77 -4.86 8.96
CA ASP A 23 25.68 -5.82 9.25
C ASP A 23 24.53 -5.29 10.13
N VAL A 24 24.65 -4.11 10.74
CA VAL A 24 23.63 -3.62 11.69
C VAL A 24 22.35 -3.13 11.00
N SER A 25 22.44 -2.65 9.76
CA SER A 25 21.28 -2.12 9.02
C SER A 25 20.30 -3.22 8.57
N ALA A 26 20.81 -4.41 8.23
CA ALA A 26 19.97 -5.52 7.78
C ALA A 26 19.16 -6.17 8.91
N GLN A 27 19.71 -6.21 10.14
CA GLN A 27 19.01 -6.76 11.30
C GLN A 27 17.88 -5.83 11.78
N GLN A 28 18.04 -4.52 11.63
CA GLN A 28 17.00 -3.54 11.97
C GLN A 28 15.76 -3.69 11.06
N ALA A 29 15.93 -4.06 9.79
CA ALA A 29 14.81 -4.29 8.86
C ALA A 29 14.03 -5.58 9.18
N HIS A 30 14.70 -6.64 9.63
CA HIS A 30 14.04 -7.91 9.97
C HIS A 30 13.18 -7.83 11.25
N LEU A 31 13.58 -6.97 12.20
CA LEU A 31 12.85 -6.73 13.47
C LEU A 31 11.58 -5.89 13.32
N LEU A 32 11.38 -5.22 12.19
CA LEU A 32 10.16 -4.44 11.90
C LEU A 32 9.05 -5.28 11.24
N VAL A 33 9.36 -6.45 10.68
CA VAL A 33 8.36 -7.35 10.08
C VAL A 33 7.70 -8.25 11.13
N LYS A 34 8.45 -8.68 12.16
CA LYS A 34 7.99 -9.63 13.21
C LYS A 34 6.96 -9.09 14.21
N LYS A 35 6.64 -7.79 14.18
CA LYS A 35 5.72 -7.18 15.15
C LYS A 35 4.24 -7.33 14.80
N ASN A 36 3.87 -7.97 13.70
CA ASN A 36 2.47 -8.07 13.29
C ASN A 36 1.80 -9.42 13.64
N ASP A 37 2.56 -10.42 14.09
CA ASP A 37 2.04 -11.79 14.26
C ASP A 37 1.26 -12.04 15.56
N HIS A 38 1.26 -11.08 16.50
CA HIS A 38 0.66 -11.24 17.83
C HIS A 38 -0.64 -10.45 18.06
N LEU A 39 -1.15 -9.75 17.04
CA LEU A 39 -2.46 -9.11 17.14
C LEU A 39 -3.57 -10.16 16.97
N PRO A 40 -4.58 -10.20 17.87
CA PRO A 40 -5.66 -11.18 17.78
C PRO A 40 -6.40 -10.99 16.44
N LYS A 41 -6.47 -12.08 15.65
CA LYS A 41 -7.09 -12.11 14.31
C LYS A 41 -8.52 -11.55 14.29
N THR A 42 -9.22 -11.57 15.43
CA THR A 42 -10.55 -10.97 15.64
C THR A 42 -10.54 -9.45 15.59
N SER A 43 -9.56 -8.79 16.22
CA SER A 43 -9.42 -7.32 16.18
C SER A 43 -9.14 -6.82 14.75
N LEU A 44 -8.32 -7.56 13.99
CA LEU A 44 -8.02 -7.22 12.59
C LEU A 44 -9.27 -7.32 11.70
N LYS A 45 -10.10 -8.35 11.89
CA LYS A 45 -11.38 -8.49 11.17
C LYS A 45 -12.32 -7.33 11.47
N MET A 46 -12.47 -6.96 12.74
CA MET A 46 -13.33 -5.84 13.14
C MET A 46 -12.85 -4.51 12.54
N LYS A 47 -11.54 -4.24 12.58
CA LYS A 47 -10.95 -3.05 11.93
C LYS A 47 -11.25 -3.02 10.42
N ARG A 48 -11.11 -4.16 9.72
CA ARG A 48 -11.44 -4.26 8.28
C ARG A 48 -12.93 -4.00 8.00
N LEU A 49 -13.83 -4.47 8.85
CA LEU A 49 -15.27 -4.21 8.70
C LEU A 49 -15.57 -2.71 8.87
N LEU A 50 -15.04 -2.08 9.91
CA LEU A 50 -15.21 -0.64 10.14
C LEU A 50 -14.64 0.18 8.97
N SER A 51 -13.44 -0.14 8.49
CA SER A 51 -12.85 0.55 7.33
C SER A 51 -13.72 0.43 6.08
N ARG A 52 -14.33 -0.74 5.83
CA ARG A 52 -15.26 -0.93 4.71
C ARG A 52 -16.53 -0.11 4.87
N LEU A 53 -17.08 -0.05 6.08
CA LEU A 53 -18.28 0.73 6.37
C LEU A 53 -18.02 2.22 6.17
N ILE A 54 -16.90 2.73 6.69
CA ILE A 54 -16.48 4.13 6.52
C ILE A 54 -16.32 4.44 5.02
N ALA A 55 -15.56 3.62 4.29
CA ALA A 55 -15.37 3.83 2.85
C ALA A 55 -16.68 3.79 2.05
N SER A 56 -17.65 2.95 2.47
CA SER A 56 -18.98 2.90 1.87
C SER A 56 -19.78 4.17 2.17
N ALA A 57 -19.75 4.66 3.41
CA ALA A 57 -20.43 5.88 3.81
C ALA A 57 -19.86 7.11 3.09
N GLU A 58 -18.53 7.18 2.95
CA GLU A 58 -17.86 8.24 2.20
C GLU A 58 -18.26 8.24 0.72
N ARG A 59 -18.30 7.06 0.07
CA ARG A 59 -18.80 6.93 -1.30
C ARG A 59 -20.24 7.42 -1.40
N HIS A 60 -21.11 7.00 -0.48
CA HIS A 60 -22.50 7.43 -0.49
C HIS A 60 -22.65 8.94 -0.28
N ALA A 61 -21.84 9.54 0.59
CA ALA A 61 -21.81 10.99 0.77
C ALA A 61 -21.40 11.73 -0.51
N ARG A 62 -20.40 11.23 -1.24
CA ARG A 62 -20.01 11.78 -2.55
C ARG A 62 -21.14 11.65 -3.57
N TYR A 63 -21.75 10.48 -3.66
CA TYR A 63 -22.91 10.24 -4.52
C TYR A 63 -24.02 11.27 -4.30
N ARG A 64 -24.41 11.48 -3.03
CA ARG A 64 -25.47 12.46 -2.70
C ARG A 64 -25.08 13.89 -3.07
N ARG A 65 -23.82 14.29 -2.85
CA ARG A 65 -23.33 15.61 -3.25
C ARG A 65 -23.38 15.79 -4.75
N THR A 66 -22.80 14.86 -5.52
CA THR A 66 -22.79 14.91 -6.98
C THR A 66 -24.20 14.93 -7.56
N ARG A 67 -25.10 14.08 -7.06
CA ARG A 67 -26.51 14.08 -7.48
C ARG A 67 -27.16 15.44 -7.24
N ASN A 68 -26.95 16.02 -6.07
CA ASN A 68 -27.52 17.32 -5.73
C ASN A 68 -26.93 18.42 -6.61
N GLU A 69 -25.62 18.43 -6.85
CA GLU A 69 -24.97 19.41 -7.72
C GLU A 69 -25.57 19.37 -9.13
N ILE A 70 -25.70 18.17 -9.73
CA ILE A 70 -26.30 18.00 -11.06
C ILE A 70 -27.78 18.42 -11.07
N ALA A 71 -28.54 18.02 -10.06
CA ALA A 71 -29.98 18.34 -9.97
C ALA A 71 -30.25 19.85 -9.82
N HIS A 72 -29.31 20.60 -9.25
CA HIS A 72 -29.44 22.05 -9.04
C HIS A 72 -28.64 22.88 -10.05
N LEU A 73 -28.11 22.26 -11.12
CA LEU A 73 -27.47 23.00 -12.20
C LEU A 73 -28.45 24.00 -12.83
N SER A 74 -27.91 25.16 -13.22
CA SER A 74 -28.74 26.18 -13.87
C SER A 74 -29.26 25.67 -15.23
N PRO A 75 -30.48 26.07 -15.66
CA PRO A 75 -31.03 25.66 -16.95
C PRO A 75 -30.17 26.05 -18.16
N ARG A 76 -29.30 27.05 -18.01
CA ARG A 76 -28.32 27.43 -19.04
C ARG A 76 -27.19 26.40 -19.10
N LEU A 77 -26.58 26.09 -17.97
CA LEU A 77 -25.51 25.07 -17.90
C LEU A 77 -25.99 23.70 -18.37
N CYS A 78 -27.21 23.30 -17.99
CA CYS A 78 -27.81 22.05 -18.43
C CYS A 78 -27.92 21.98 -19.97
N ARG A 79 -28.28 23.09 -20.62
CA ARG A 79 -28.33 23.18 -22.09
C ARG A 79 -26.95 23.13 -22.70
N ASP A 80 -26.00 23.91 -22.18
CA ASP A 80 -24.65 23.99 -22.71
C ASP A 80 -23.90 22.64 -22.61
N LEU A 81 -24.17 21.88 -21.53
CA LEU A 81 -23.57 20.57 -21.28
C LEU A 81 -24.38 19.40 -21.84
N GLY A 82 -25.57 19.65 -22.40
CA GLY A 82 -26.45 18.59 -22.91
C GLY A 82 -26.91 17.59 -21.85
N ILE A 83 -26.99 18.00 -20.59
CA ILE A 83 -27.39 17.14 -19.46
C ILE A 83 -28.75 17.55 -18.93
N SER A 84 -29.56 16.55 -18.60
CA SER A 84 -30.85 16.75 -17.94
C SER A 84 -30.70 16.62 -16.43
N PRO A 85 -31.29 17.52 -15.61
CA PRO A 85 -31.38 17.33 -14.17
C PRO A 85 -32.09 16.02 -13.76
N LYS A 86 -32.93 15.46 -14.65
CA LYS A 86 -33.61 14.17 -14.43
C LYS A 86 -32.62 13.00 -14.42
N ASP A 87 -31.50 13.14 -15.13
CA ASP A 87 -30.47 12.10 -15.25
C ASP A 87 -29.44 12.19 -14.10
N ALA A 88 -29.63 13.12 -13.16
CA ALA A 88 -28.70 13.34 -12.04
C ALA A 88 -28.42 12.07 -11.24
N ASP A 89 -29.41 11.19 -11.09
CA ASP A 89 -29.28 9.92 -10.37
C ASP A 89 -28.31 8.97 -11.12
N HIS A 90 -28.57 8.73 -12.41
CA HIS A 90 -27.73 7.90 -13.26
C HIS A 90 -26.31 8.44 -13.40
N LEU A 91 -26.16 9.75 -13.63
CA LEU A 91 -24.86 10.41 -13.78
C LEU A 91 -24.05 10.35 -12.48
N ALA A 92 -24.67 10.64 -11.34
CA ALA A 92 -24.00 10.57 -10.04
C ALA A 92 -23.61 9.13 -9.68
N HIS A 93 -24.47 8.15 -9.98
CA HIS A 93 -24.17 6.74 -9.74
C HIS A 93 -22.95 6.30 -10.55
N HIS A 94 -22.95 6.57 -11.86
CA HIS A 94 -21.85 6.24 -12.76
C HIS A 94 -20.53 6.91 -12.35
N ALA A 95 -20.59 8.18 -11.93
CA ALA A 95 -19.40 8.92 -11.49
C ALA A 95 -18.75 8.37 -10.20
N VAL A 96 -19.55 7.84 -9.26
CA VAL A 96 -19.06 7.44 -7.93
C VAL A 96 -18.79 5.94 -7.80
N TYR A 97 -19.65 5.12 -8.40
CA TYR A 97 -19.58 3.66 -8.25
C TYR A 97 -18.99 2.95 -9.47
N GLY A 98 -18.92 3.63 -10.62
CA GLY A 98 -18.68 2.97 -11.90
C GLY A 98 -19.92 2.22 -12.38
N HIS A 99 -19.87 1.74 -13.63
CA HIS A 99 -20.90 0.87 -14.21
C HIS A 99 -20.81 -0.55 -13.64
#